data_AF-A0A536P1L5-F1
#
_entry.id   AF-A0A536P1L5-F1
#
_cell.length_a   1.000
_cell.length_b   1.000
_cell.length_c   1.000
_cell.angle_alpha   90.00
_cell.angle_beta   90.00
_cell.angle_gamma   90.00
#
_symmetry.space_group_name_H-M   'P 1'
#
loop_
_entity.id
_entity.type
_entity.pdbx_description
1 polymer ?
#
loop_
_entity_poly.entity_id
_entity_poly.type
_entity_poly.pdbx_seq_one_letter_code
_entity_poly.pdbx_strand_id
1 'polypeptide(L)'
;MNDLDRDLAKRFARPVMRNAFRAELRNKLMREAQTILSPRPARSPLLWLRPALAAGAVTLAVITVAGTVAASSLAGDPLFGVKRATEEVAFTFTFDDVARVQLLSDLTDRRLAELSEATRERPAAAPT
;
A
#
# COMPACT_ATOMS: atom_id res chain seq x y z
N MET A 1 -22.95 -72.14 -13.73
CA MET A 1 -23.30 -71.06 -12.78
C MET A 1 -24.02 -71.74 -11.62
N ASN A 2 -23.35 -71.90 -10.48
CA ASN A 2 -23.86 -72.68 -9.35
C ASN A 2 -25.00 -71.96 -8.63
N ASP A 3 -25.92 -72.71 -8.02
CA ASP A 3 -27.04 -72.14 -7.26
C ASP A 3 -26.59 -71.27 -6.08
N LEU A 4 -25.40 -71.53 -5.55
CA LEU A 4 -24.78 -70.73 -4.49
C LEU A 4 -24.51 -69.27 -4.93
N ASP A 5 -24.04 -69.06 -6.15
CA ASP A 5 -23.76 -67.71 -6.67
C ASP A 5 -25.05 -66.90 -6.87
N ARG A 6 -26.14 -67.58 -7.23
CA ARG A 6 -27.46 -66.96 -7.41
C ARG A 6 -28.04 -66.49 -6.07
N ASP A 7 -27.87 -67.30 -5.03
CA ASP A 7 -28.32 -66.97 -3.68
C ASP A 7 -27.51 -65.83 -3.06
N LEU A 8 -26.20 -65.78 -3.32
CA LEU A 8 -25.36 -64.66 -2.91
C LEU A 8 -25.75 -63.37 -3.64
N ALA A 9 -25.96 -63.42 -4.95
CA ALA A 9 -26.41 -62.26 -5.73
C ALA A 9 -27.76 -61.70 -5.25
N LYS A 10 -28.67 -62.57 -4.79
CA LYS A 10 -29.97 -62.17 -4.24
C LYS A 10 -29.86 -61.53 -2.85
N ARG A 11 -28.98 -62.06 -2.00
CA ARG A 11 -28.71 -61.51 -0.65
C ARG A 11 -27.99 -60.16 -0.69
N PHE A 12 -27.14 -59.94 -1.70
CA PHE A 12 -26.42 -58.68 -1.90
C PHE A 12 -27.06 -57.77 -2.96
N ALA A 13 -28.34 -58.00 -3.30
CA ALA A 13 -29.07 -57.12 -4.20
C ALA A 13 -29.02 -55.69 -3.65
N ARG A 14 -28.35 -54.78 -4.38
CA ARG A 14 -28.18 -53.40 -3.95
C ARG A 14 -29.57 -52.79 -3.69
N PRO A 15 -29.83 -52.24 -2.50
CA PRO A 15 -31.12 -51.61 -2.23
C PRO A 15 -31.32 -50.46 -3.22
N VAL A 16 -32.27 -50.62 -4.14
CA VAL A 16 -32.62 -49.58 -5.12
C VAL A 16 -33.43 -48.53 -4.38
N MET A 17 -32.78 -47.39 -4.09
CA MET A 17 -33.48 -46.27 -3.45
C MET A 17 -34.57 -45.72 -4.37
N ARG A 18 -35.74 -45.46 -3.79
CA ARG A 18 -36.86 -44.84 -4.51
C ARG A 18 -36.50 -43.42 -4.96
N ASN A 19 -36.86 -43.05 -6.19
CA ASN A 19 -36.50 -41.75 -6.79
C ASN A 19 -36.93 -40.54 -5.94
N ALA A 20 -38.09 -40.62 -5.28
CA ALA A 20 -38.58 -39.57 -4.38
C ALA A 20 -37.64 -39.36 -3.18
N PHE A 21 -37.15 -40.44 -2.57
CA PHE A 21 -36.20 -40.39 -1.45
C PHE A 21 -34.85 -39.80 -1.86
N ARG A 22 -34.37 -40.15 -3.07
CA ARG A 22 -33.15 -39.56 -3.63
C ARG A 22 -33.28 -38.05 -3.84
N ALA A 23 -34.44 -37.59 -4.33
CA ALA A 23 -34.71 -36.18 -4.54
C ALA A 23 -34.76 -35.40 -3.22
N GLU A 24 -35.40 -35.97 -2.20
CA GLU A 24 -35.48 -35.38 -0.86
C GLU A 24 -34.12 -35.28 -0.17
N LEU A 25 -33.33 -36.37 -0.21
CA LEU A 25 -31.95 -36.37 0.29
C LEU A 25 -31.08 -35.33 -0.40
N ARG A 26 -31.16 -35.25 -1.74
CA ARG A 26 -30.40 -34.25 -2.50
C ARG A 26 -30.75 -32.83 -2.05
N ASN A 27 -32.04 -32.54 -1.88
CA ASN A 27 -32.48 -31.21 -1.47
C ASN A 27 -32.00 -30.87 -0.06
N LYS A 28 -32.09 -31.83 0.87
CA LYS A 28 -31.61 -31.64 2.24
C LYS A 28 -30.09 -31.44 2.28
N LEU A 29 -29.33 -32.26 1.55
CA LEU A 29 -27.88 -32.14 1.43
C LEU A 29 -27.46 -30.82 0.78
N MET A 30 -28.14 -30.37 -0.28
CA MET A 30 -27.79 -29.11 -0.94
C MET A 30 -28.08 -27.90 -0.04
N ARG A 31 -29.14 -27.96 0.77
CA ARG A 31 -29.46 -26.91 1.75
C ARG A 31 -28.39 -26.84 2.86
N GLU A 32 -27.93 -27.97 3.37
CA GLU A 32 -26.85 -28.02 4.36
C GLU A 32 -25.48 -27.71 3.74
N ALA A 33 -25.25 -28.11 2.49
CA ALA A 33 -24.02 -27.79 1.76
C ALA A 33 -23.90 -26.28 1.53
N GLN A 34 -24.99 -25.56 1.27
CA GLN A 34 -24.93 -24.10 1.11
C GLN A 34 -24.37 -23.40 2.34
N THR A 35 -24.62 -23.87 3.57
CA THR A 35 -24.07 -23.22 4.76
C THR A 35 -22.58 -23.51 4.96
N ILE A 36 -22.10 -24.67 4.51
CA ILE A 36 -20.69 -25.10 4.62
C ILE A 36 -19.85 -24.56 3.45
N LEU A 37 -20.39 -24.58 2.24
CA LEU A 37 -19.71 -24.19 1.00
C LEU A 37 -19.85 -22.69 0.69
N SER A 38 -20.67 -21.94 1.43
CA SER A 38 -20.69 -20.48 1.30
C SER A 38 -19.27 -19.96 1.51
N PRO A 39 -18.61 -19.39 0.48
CA PRO A 39 -17.29 -18.82 0.67
C PRO A 39 -17.45 -17.67 1.65
N ARG A 40 -16.94 -17.88 2.88
CA ARG A 40 -16.91 -16.83 3.89
C ARG A 40 -16.16 -15.66 3.26
N PRO A 41 -16.76 -14.46 3.14
CA PRO A 41 -16.06 -13.34 2.53
C PRO A 41 -14.82 -13.07 3.39
N ALA A 42 -13.66 -13.42 2.85
CA ALA A 42 -12.38 -13.12 3.45
C ALA A 42 -12.21 -11.60 3.37
N ARG A 43 -12.68 -10.90 4.40
CA ARG A 43 -12.43 -9.47 4.54
C ARG A 43 -10.92 -9.31 4.69
N SER A 44 -10.26 -8.86 3.63
CA SER A 44 -8.82 -8.63 3.72
C SER A 44 -8.59 -7.51 4.75
N PRO A 45 -7.73 -7.70 5.76
CA PRO A 45 -7.41 -6.65 6.72
C PRO A 45 -6.75 -5.45 6.02
N LEU A 46 -6.12 -5.69 4.86
CA LEU A 46 -5.52 -4.67 4.02
C LEU A 46 -6.54 -3.68 3.43
N LEU A 47 -7.79 -4.11 3.20
CA LEU A 47 -8.86 -3.22 2.75
C LEU A 47 -9.16 -2.10 3.77
N TRP A 48 -8.90 -2.35 5.06
CA TRP A 48 -9.08 -1.36 6.12
C TRP A 48 -7.95 -0.33 6.18
N LEU A 49 -6.76 -0.68 5.65
CA LEU A 49 -5.62 0.23 5.54
C LEU A 49 -5.68 1.12 4.29
N ARG A 50 -6.57 0.83 3.32
CA ARG A 50 -6.73 1.61 2.09
C ARG A 50 -6.90 3.12 2.29
N PRO A 51 -7.75 3.62 3.20
CA PRO A 51 -7.85 5.07 3.42
C PRO A 51 -6.55 5.66 3.97
N ALA A 52 -5.84 4.95 4.85
CA ALA A 52 -4.56 5.40 5.38
C ALA A 52 -3.47 5.44 4.29
N LEU A 53 -3.42 4.42 3.43
CA LEU A 53 -2.51 4.39 2.28
C LEU A 53 -2.83 5.49 1.26
N ALA A 54 -4.11 5.74 0.97
CA ALA A 54 -4.53 6.80 0.07
C ALA A 54 -4.16 8.19 0.64
N ALA A 55 -4.40 8.42 1.93
CA ALA A 55 -3.99 9.64 2.60
C ALA A 55 -2.47 9.84 2.55
N GLY A 56 -1.70 8.77 2.83
CA GLY A 56 -0.23 8.80 2.74
C GLY A 56 0.30 9.09 1.33
N ALA A 57 -0.35 8.56 0.29
CA ALA A 57 0.02 8.86 -1.09
C ALA A 57 -0.26 10.32 -1.46
N VAL A 58 -1.40 10.87 -1.01
CA VAL A 58 -1.76 12.27 -1.25
C VAL A 58 -0.80 13.22 -0.53
N THR A 59 -0.48 12.95 0.75
CA THR A 59 0.48 13.77 1.49
C THR A 59 1.86 13.74 0.84
N LEU A 60 2.33 12.55 0.42
CA LEU A 60 3.59 12.42 -0.30
C LEU A 60 3.57 13.24 -1.61
N ALA A 61 2.48 13.15 -2.39
CA ALA A 61 2.32 13.91 -3.61
C ALA A 61 2.38 15.43 -3.37
N VAL A 62 1.68 15.92 -2.33
CA VAL A 62 1.71 17.34 -1.92
C VAL A 62 3.12 17.76 -1.52
N ILE A 63 3.85 16.94 -0.75
CA ILE A 63 5.24 17.22 -0.35
C ILE A 63 6.15 17.30 -1.58
N THR A 64 6.02 16.37 -2.54
CA THR A 64 6.83 16.42 -3.76
C THR A 64 6.53 17.67 -4.60
N VAL A 65 5.26 18.02 -4.79
CA VAL A 65 4.89 19.22 -5.55
C VAL A 65 5.37 20.48 -4.83
N ALA A 66 5.13 20.60 -3.53
CA ALA A 66 5.60 21.73 -2.73
C ALA A 66 7.13 21.81 -2.72
N GLY A 67 7.84 20.68 -2.68
CA GLY A 67 9.31 20.62 -2.75
C GLY A 67 9.86 21.14 -4.07
N THR A 68 9.21 20.87 -5.20
CA THR A 68 9.64 21.42 -6.50
C THR A 68 9.48 22.94 -6.59
N VAL A 69 8.39 23.49 -6.04
CA VAL A 69 8.17 24.95 -5.99
C VAL A 69 9.10 25.62 -4.97
N ALA A 70 9.33 24.96 -3.84
CA ALA A 70 10.24 25.42 -2.81
C ALA A 70 11.71 25.37 -3.25
N ALA A 71 12.09 24.51 -4.21
CA ALA A 71 13.46 24.42 -4.70
C ALA A 71 13.96 25.78 -5.25
N SER A 72 13.07 26.54 -5.89
CA SER A 72 13.32 27.90 -6.39
C SER A 72 13.14 29.01 -5.35
N SER A 73 12.69 28.70 -4.13
CA SER A 73 12.49 29.71 -3.09
C SER A 73 13.83 30.20 -2.52
N LEU A 74 13.92 31.52 -2.38
CA LEU A 74 15.06 32.24 -1.83
C LEU A 74 14.94 32.36 -0.30
N ALA A 75 16.06 32.68 0.35
CA ALA A 75 16.06 32.96 1.79
C ALA A 75 15.16 34.16 2.09
N GLY A 76 14.11 33.93 2.91
CA GLY A 76 13.07 34.93 3.21
C GLY A 76 11.72 34.64 2.56
N ASP A 77 11.63 33.68 1.63
CA ASP A 77 10.37 33.21 1.09
C ASP A 77 9.63 32.27 2.05
N PRO A 78 8.29 32.25 2.02
CA PRO A 78 7.48 31.42 2.91
C PRO A 78 7.75 29.91 2.73
N LEU A 79 8.15 29.47 1.54
CA LEU A 79 8.44 28.07 1.24
C LEU A 79 9.90 27.67 1.54
N PHE A 80 10.75 28.61 1.96
CA PHE A 80 12.15 28.32 2.28
C PHE A 80 12.31 27.29 3.42
N GLY A 81 11.37 27.29 4.38
CA GLY A 81 11.33 26.28 5.45
C GLY A 81 11.12 24.86 4.92
N VAL A 82 10.33 24.70 3.85
CA VAL A 82 10.09 23.40 3.21
C VAL A 82 11.37 22.91 2.52
N LYS A 83 12.07 23.79 1.81
CA LYS A 83 13.38 23.49 1.20
C LYS A 83 14.42 23.05 2.25
N ARG A 84 14.48 23.73 3.39
CA ARG A 84 15.36 23.33 4.51
C ARG A 84 15.02 21.94 5.04
N ALA A 85 13.73 21.64 5.22
CA ALA A 85 13.31 20.33 5.71
C ALA A 85 13.67 19.19 4.74
N THR A 86 13.56 19.41 3.42
CA THR A 86 13.94 18.38 2.44
C THR A 86 15.45 18.15 2.39
N GLU A 87 16.26 19.19 2.50
CA GLU A 87 17.72 19.10 2.62
C GLU A 87 18.15 18.35 3.88
N GLU A 88 17.52 18.62 5.02
CA GLU A 88 17.81 17.95 6.31
C GLU A 88 17.50 16.46 6.25
N VAL A 89 16.39 16.10 5.61
CA VAL A 89 16.05 14.69 5.35
C VAL A 89 17.13 14.04 4.48
N ALA A 90 17.52 14.68 3.37
CA ALA A 90 18.58 14.15 2.50
C ALA A 90 19.91 13.96 3.26
N PHE A 91 20.30 14.92 4.10
CA PHE A 91 21.48 14.84 4.95
C PHE A 91 21.39 13.70 5.96
N THR A 92 20.26 13.56 6.65
CA THR A 92 20.01 12.49 7.64
C THR A 92 20.08 11.10 7.00
N PHE A 93 19.58 10.95 5.77
CA PHE A 93 19.61 9.69 5.02
C PHE A 93 20.92 9.47 4.23
N THR A 94 21.90 10.37 4.31
CA THR A 94 23.24 10.19 3.74
C THR A 94 24.16 9.58 4.80
N PHE A 95 24.42 8.28 4.67
CA PHE A 95 25.17 7.50 5.66
C PHE A 95 26.68 7.42 5.39
N ASP A 96 27.11 7.66 4.15
CA ASP A 96 28.53 7.68 3.79
C ASP A 96 29.15 9.04 4.17
N ASP A 97 30.25 9.02 4.90
CA ASP A 97 30.88 10.23 5.43
C ASP A 97 31.43 11.14 4.31
N VAL A 98 31.97 10.55 3.24
CA VAL A 98 32.49 11.32 2.10
C VAL A 98 31.33 11.99 1.36
N ALA A 99 30.27 11.25 1.06
CA ALA A 99 29.06 11.78 0.45
C ALA A 99 28.39 12.86 1.31
N ARG A 100 28.43 12.70 2.64
CA ARG A 100 27.88 13.68 3.58
C ARG A 100 28.66 14.99 3.55
N VAL A 101 29.99 14.93 3.52
CA VAL A 101 30.84 16.13 3.41
C VAL A 101 30.63 16.81 2.07
N GLN A 102 30.57 16.06 0.97
CA GLN A 102 30.28 16.60 -0.36
C GLN A 102 28.92 17.29 -0.41
N LEU A 103 27.88 16.65 0.16
CA LEU A 103 26.55 17.24 0.26
C LEU A 103 26.58 18.56 1.04
N LEU A 104 27.33 18.64 2.14
CA LEU A 104 27.46 19.86 2.92
C LEU A 104 28.17 20.98 2.15
N SER A 105 29.23 20.64 1.40
CA SER A 105 29.91 21.58 0.51
C SER A 105 28.95 22.15 -0.53
N ASP A 106 28.20 21.29 -1.24
CA ASP A 106 27.22 21.71 -2.25
C ASP A 106 26.14 22.62 -1.66
N LEU A 107 25.63 22.29 -0.46
CA LEU A 107 24.65 23.14 0.22
C LEU A 107 25.23 24.50 0.59
N THR A 108 26.50 24.56 1.01
CA THR A 108 27.18 25.80 1.38
C THR A 108 27.35 26.72 0.17
N ASP A 109 27.81 26.17 -0.95
CA ASP A 109 27.97 26.93 -2.19
C ASP A 109 26.63 27.49 -2.68
N ARG A 110 25.56 26.69 -2.58
CA ARG A 110 24.20 27.17 -2.86
C ARG A 110 23.76 28.30 -1.96
N ARG A 111 24.07 28.27 -0.65
CA ARG A 111 23.71 29.36 0.27
C ARG A 111 24.42 30.66 -0.07
N LEU A 112 25.68 30.59 -0.49
CA LEU A 112 26.41 31.78 -0.93
C LEU A 112 25.76 32.41 -2.18
N ALA A 113 25.38 31.58 -3.15
CA ALA A 113 24.66 32.03 -4.34
C ALA A 113 23.29 32.65 -3.97
N GLU A 114 22.52 32.00 -3.11
CA GLU A 114 21.22 32.51 -2.66
C GLU A 114 21.32 33.83 -1.91
N LEU A 115 22.34 34.03 -1.06
CA LEU A 115 22.57 35.31 -0.37
C LEU A 115 22.89 36.42 -1.36
N SER A 116 23.70 36.12 -2.38
CA SER A 116 24.01 37.08 -3.44
C SER A 116 22.76 37.47 -4.23
N GLU A 117 21.88 36.50 -4.52
CA GLU A 117 20.65 36.72 -5.28
C GLU A 117 19.58 37.44 -4.46
N ALA A 118 19.41 37.06 -3.19
CA ALA A 118 18.49 37.74 -2.27
C ALA A 118 18.87 39.22 -2.06
N THR A 119 20.17 39.52 -2.04
CA THR A 119 20.66 40.92 -1.95
C THR A 119 20.37 41.71 -3.23
N ARG A 120 20.40 41.06 -4.40
CA ARG A 120 20.05 41.69 -5.69
C ARG A 120 18.55 41.99 -5.79
N GLU A 121 17.69 41.04 -5.40
CA GLU A 121 16.24 41.23 -5.45
C GLU A 121 15.71 42.16 -4.35
N ARG A 122 16.32 42.13 -3.16
CA ARG A 122 15.94 42.97 -2.01
C ARG A 122 17.17 43.68 -1.41
N PRO A 123 17.58 44.82 -1.98
CA PRO A 123 18.68 45.62 -1.43
C PRO A 123 18.40 46.16 -0.01
N ALA A 124 17.13 46.27 0.39
CA ALA A 124 16.72 46.71 1.73
C ALA A 124 16.75 45.60 2.81
N ALA A 125 16.96 44.34 2.43
CA ALA A 125 17.02 43.19 3.35
C ALA A 125 18.47 42.74 3.66
N ALA A 126 19.47 43.50 3.20
CA ALA A 126 20.88 43.22 3.48
C ALA A 126 21.14 43.37 5.00
N PRO A 127 21.77 42.38 5.65
CA PRO A 127 22.26 42.56 7.01
C PRO A 127 23.38 43.61 6.97
N THR A 128 23.12 44.77 7.57
CA THR A 128 24.11 45.83 7.85
C THR A 128 24.98 45.46 9.03
#